data_AF-A0A3A9WEH9-F1
#
_entry.id   AF-A0A3A9WEH9-F1
#
_cell.length_a   1.000
_cell.length_b   1.000
_cell.length_c   1.000
_cell.angle_alpha   90.00
_cell.angle_beta   90.00
_cell.angle_gamma   90.00
#
_symmetry.space_group_name_H-M   'P 1'
#
loop_
_entity.id
_entity.type
_entity.pdbx_description
1 polymer ?
#
loop_
_entity_poly.entity_id
_entity_poly.type
_entity_poly.pdbx_seq_one_letter_code
_entity_poly.pdbx_strand_id
1 'polypeptide(L)' 'MTPEQVESVLGPPFDRLASRTFAGDDPAAAADARWDTWLYTDFPADGSDTVVVFADGAVDHILSRRREAR' A
#
# COMPACT_ATOMS: atom_id res chain seq x y z
N MET A 1 -7.86 8.03 -3.06
CA MET A 1 -6.87 8.13 -4.16
C MET A 1 -6.77 6.75 -4.78
N THR A 2 -6.84 6.61 -6.10
CA THR A 2 -6.72 5.30 -6.79
C THR A 2 -5.25 4.90 -6.97
N PRO A 3 -4.94 3.62 -7.24
CA PRO A 3 -3.60 3.18 -7.60
C PRO A 3 -2.93 4.04 -8.67
N GLU A 4 -3.65 4.39 -9.74
CA GLU A 4 -3.13 5.22 -10.84
C GLU A 4 -2.81 6.64 -10.37
N GLN A 5 -3.64 7.20 -9.50
CA GLN A 5 -3.39 8.51 -8.91
C GLN A 5 -2.18 8.50 -7.98
N VAL A 6 -1.98 7.43 -7.20
CA VAL A 6 -0.79 7.25 -6.36
C VAL A 6 0.46 7.13 -7.22
N GLU A 7 0.43 6.28 -8.26
CA GLU A 7 1.56 6.10 -9.18
C GLU A 7 1.89 7.40 -9.93
N SER A 8 0.88 8.21 -10.29
CA SER A 8 1.11 9.52 -10.92
C SER A 8 1.80 10.53 -9.99
N VAL A 9 1.64 10.40 -8.67
CA VAL A 9 2.20 11.35 -7.68
C VAL A 9 3.56 10.87 -7.16
N LEU A 10 3.69 9.58 -6.86
CA LEU A 10 4.87 8.99 -6.23
C LEU A 10 5.82 8.32 -7.23
N GLY A 11 5.37 8.11 -8.46
CA GLY A 11 6.04 7.24 -9.42
C GLY A 11 5.70 5.76 -9.19
N PRO A 12 6.33 4.87 -9.98
CA PRO A 12 6.15 3.43 -9.81
C PRO A 12 6.70 2.99 -8.44
N PRO A 13 5.99 2.10 -7.73
CA PRO A 13 6.50 1.53 -6.47
C PRO A 13 7.74 0.66 -6.72
N PHE A 14 8.57 0.55 -5.69
CA PHE A 14 9.72 -0.36 -5.68
C PHE A 14 9.26 -1.82 -5.79
N ASP A 15 8.21 -2.18 -5.05
CA ASP A 15 7.61 -3.52 -5.09
C ASP A 15 6.08 -3.47 -4.96
N ARG A 16 5.40 -4.47 -5.54
CA ARG A 16 3.95 -4.63 -5.51
C ARG A 16 3.61 -6.02 -5.00
N LEU A 17 2.98 -6.07 -3.83
CA LEU A 17 2.31 -7.28 -3.39
C LEU A 17 0.88 -7.24 -3.94
N ALA A 18 0.70 -7.89 -5.10
CA ALA A 18 -0.61 -8.02 -5.73
C ALA A 18 -1.55 -8.84 -4.86
N SER A 19 -2.83 -8.48 -4.91
CA SER A 19 -3.86 -8.95 -4.01
C SER A 19 -3.87 -10.45 -3.71
N ARG A 20 -3.78 -10.76 -2.42
CA ARG A 20 -4.39 -11.97 -1.86
C ARG A 20 -5.76 -11.58 -1.35
N THR A 21 -6.81 -12.20 -1.88
CA THR A 21 -8.11 -12.23 -1.22
C THR A 21 -7.92 -12.92 0.12
N PHE A 22 -7.99 -12.16 1.21
CA PHE A 22 -8.11 -12.72 2.54
C PHE A 22 -9.59 -12.81 2.84
N ALA A 23 -10.13 -14.04 2.88
CA ALA A 23 -11.43 -14.24 3.50
C ALA A 23 -11.25 -13.93 4.98
N GLY A 24 -11.75 -12.79 5.44
CA GLY A 24 -11.79 -12.50 6.87
C GLY A 24 -12.62 -13.56 7.57
N ASP A 25 -12.19 -14.02 8.75
CA ASP A 25 -13.00 -14.88 9.63
C ASP A 25 -14.24 -14.14 10.19
N ASP A 26 -14.41 -12.86 9.85
CA ASP A 26 -15.53 -12.03 10.25
C ASP A 26 -16.64 -12.07 9.17
N PRO A 27 -17.83 -12.62 9.48
CA PRO A 27 -18.97 -12.66 8.56
C PRO A 27 -19.55 -11.27 8.24
N ALA A 28 -19.11 -10.20 8.92
CA ALA A 28 -19.45 -8.81 8.62
C ALA A 28 -18.41 -8.11 7.72
N ALA A 29 -17.23 -8.70 7.49
CA ALA A 29 -16.30 -8.19 6.49
C ALA A 29 -16.94 -8.39 5.11
N ALA A 30 -17.07 -7.30 4.34
CA ALA A 30 -17.58 -7.37 2.97
C ALA A 30 -16.84 -8.50 2.23
N ALA A 31 -17.61 -9.46 1.72
CA ALA A 31 -17.15 -10.82 1.43
C ALA A 31 -15.98 -10.95 0.44
N ASP A 32 -15.48 -9.88 -0.19
CA ASP A 32 -14.38 -9.95 -1.15
C ASP A 32 -13.55 -8.65 -1.19
N ALA A 33 -13.20 -8.07 -0.04
CA ALA A 33 -12.32 -6.89 -0.05
C ALA A 33 -10.97 -7.25 -0.71
N ARG A 34 -10.69 -6.65 -1.88
CA ARG A 34 -9.44 -6.87 -2.61
C ARG A 34 -8.41 -5.88 -2.11
N TRP A 35 -7.36 -6.41 -1.50
CA TRP A 35 -6.28 -5.61 -0.95
C TRP A 35 -5.07 -5.62 -1.87
N ASP A 36 -4.55 -4.47 -2.28
CA ASP A 36 -3.27 -4.37 -2.98
C ASP A 36 -2.29 -3.58 -2.10
N THR A 37 -1.03 -4.01 -2.00
CA THR A 37 -0.03 -3.35 -1.14
C THR A 37 1.21 -2.98 -1.94
N TRP A 38 1.59 -1.71 -1.91
CA TRP A 38 2.71 -1.17 -2.66
C TRP A 38 3.79 -0.66 -1.69
N LEU A 39 5.04 -1.01 -1.97
CA LEU A 39 6.20 -0.56 -1.21
C LEU A 39 6.97 0.50 -2.01
N TYR A 40 7.25 1.62 -1.35
CA TYR A 40 8.14 2.68 -1.79
C TYR A 40 9.32 2.74 -0.83
N THR A 41 10.54 2.69 -1.36
CA THR A 41 11.77 2.78 -0.56
C THR A 41 12.45 4.11 -0.83
N ASP A 42 13.06 4.69 0.20
CA ASP A 42 13.68 6.02 0.12
C ASP A 42 12.68 7.09 -0.39
N PHE A 43 11.41 6.96 0.00
CA PHE A 43 10.35 7.90 -0.33
C PHE A 43 9.66 8.48 0.92
N PRO A 44 9.64 9.83 1.06
CA PRO A 44 10.43 10.80 0.28
C PRO A 44 11.93 10.52 0.43
N ALA A 45 12.81 11.20 -0.33
CA ALA A 45 14.27 10.98 -0.36
C ALA A 45 15.00 11.26 0.98
N ASP A 46 14.36 11.00 2.11
CA ASP A 46 14.80 11.12 3.49
C ASP A 46 15.11 9.74 4.12
N GLY A 47 15.22 8.69 3.30
CA GLY A 47 15.55 7.34 3.75
C GLY A 47 14.40 6.63 4.44
N SER A 48 13.14 6.98 4.11
CA SER A 48 11.96 6.32 4.63
C SER A 48 11.45 5.22 3.70
N ASP A 49 10.98 4.12 4.29
CA ASP A 49 10.21 3.10 3.60
C ASP A 49 8.72 3.39 3.86
N THR A 50 7.97 3.56 2.78
CA THR A 50 6.54 3.89 2.78
C THR A 50 5.74 2.77 2.12
N VAL A 51 4.77 2.23 2.84
CA VAL A 51 3.82 1.22 2.37
C VAL A 51 2.46 1.89 2.15
N VAL A 52 1.90 1.72 0.96
CA VAL A 52 0.54 2.16 0.62
C VAL A 52 -0.33 0.92 0.44
N VAL A 53 -1.44 0.86 1.17
CA VAL A 53 -2.41 -0.22 1.11
C VAL A 53 -3.68 0.31 0.44
N PHE A 54 -4.18 -0.45 -0.52
CA PHE A 54 -5.42 -0.18 -1.22
C PHE A 54 -6.47 -1.22 -0.86
N ALA A 55 -7.69 -0.79 -0.55
CA ALA A 55 -8.86 -1.65 -0.44
C ALA A 55 -9.83 -1.27 -1.56
N ASP A 56 -10.26 -2.25 -2.36
CA ASP A 56 -11.25 -2.07 -3.43
C ASP A 56 -10.90 -0.92 -4.39
N GLY A 57 -9.61 -0.80 -4.74
CA GLY A 57 -9.10 0.18 -5.70
C GLY A 57 -8.93 1.61 -5.15
N ALA A 58 -8.99 1.80 -3.83
CA ALA A 58 -8.75 3.08 -3.18
C ALA A 58 -7.74 2.96 -2.03
N VAL A 59 -6.91 3.98 -1.81
CA VAL A 59 -6.03 4.05 -0.65
C VAL A 59 -6.84 3.92 0.64
N ASP A 60 -6.46 2.95 1.45
CA ASP A 60 -7.03 2.66 2.76
C ASP A 60 -6.03 3.03 3.87
N HIS A 61 -4.77 2.63 3.73
CA HIS A 61 -3.71 2.93 4.70
C HIS A 61 -2.41 3.39 4.05
N ILE A 62 -1.70 4.28 4.75
CA ILE A 62 -0.33 4.68 4.43
C ILE A 62 0.50 4.54 5.70
N LEU A 63 1.55 3.75 5.63
CA LEU A 63 2.50 3.50 6.71
C LEU A 63 3.87 3.98 6.25
N SER A 64 4.49 4.90 6.96
CA SER A 64 5.85 5.37 6.63
C SER A 64 6.77 5.21 7.82
N ARG A 65 7.95 4.65 7.59
CA ARG A 65 8.97 4.42 8.61
C ARG A 65 10.33 4.88 8.09
N ARG A 66 10.95 5.80 8.81
CA ARG A 66 12.35 6.18 8.57
C ARG A 66 13.27 5.00 8.88
N ARG A 67 14.21 4.67 8.00
CA ARG A 67 15.29 3.72 8.32
C ARG A 67 16.22 4.38 9.34
N GLU A 68 16.45 3.70 10.44
CA GLU A 68 17.48 4.14 11.39
C GLU A 68 18.84 3.99 10.69
N ALA A 69 19.60 5.08 10.61
CA ALA A 69 20.98 5.04 10.15
C ALA A 69 21.76 4.15 11.13
N ARG A 70 22.30 3.05 10.61
CA ARG A 70 23.00 2.03 11.38
C ARG A 70 24.47 2.39 11.60
#